data_AF-A0A2G2QXU9-F1
#
_entry.id   AF-A0A2G2QXU9-F1
#
_cell.length_a   1.000
_cell.length_b   1.000
_cell.length_c   1.000
_cell.angle_alpha   90.00
_cell.angle_beta   90.00
_cell.angle_gamma   90.00
#
_symmetry.space_group_name_H-M   'P 1'
#
loop_
_entity.id
_entity.type
_entity.pdbx_description
1 polymer ?
#
loop_
_entity_poly.entity_id
_entity_poly.type
_entity_poly.pdbx_seq_one_letter_code
_entity_poly.pdbx_strand_id
1 'polypeptide(L)' 'GGVGVGIGSIFASLISAIARNPASEGKVFGRAILGFALVEAVALYALVIAFLILFG' A
#
# COMPACT_ATOMS: atom_id res chain seq x y z
N GLY A 1 2.57 13.13 0.38
CA GLY A 1 2.34 12.94 -1.07
C GLY A 1 2.59 11.51 -1.53
N GLY A 2 3.81 10.99 -1.37
CA GLY A 2 4.22 9.70 -1.99
C GLY A 2 3.46 8.45 -1.54
N VAL A 3 3.15 8.31 -0.24
CA VAL A 3 2.46 7.13 0.31
C VAL A 3 1.04 6.99 -0.24
N GLY A 4 0.27 8.09 -0.28
CA GLY A 4 -1.09 8.09 -0.84
C GLY A 4 -1.13 7.75 -2.33
N VAL A 5 -0.13 8.19 -3.10
CA VAL A 5 0.01 7.80 -4.52
C VAL A 5 0.34 6.32 -4.66
N GLY A 6 1.21 5.77 -3.80
CA GLY A 6 1.55 4.36 -3.78
C GLY A 6 0.34 3.46 -3.49
N ILE A 7 -0.46 3.81 -2.46
CA ILE A 7 -1.68 3.08 -2.12
C ILE A 7 -2.70 3.16 -3.27
N GLY A 8 -2.92 4.35 -3.83
CA GLY A 8 -3.83 4.54 -4.96
C GLY A 8 -3.45 3.68 -6.17
N SER A 9 -2.15 3.57 -6.48
CA SER A 9 -1.65 2.72 -7.56
C SER A 9 -1.87 1.22 -7.30
N ILE A 10 -1.65 0.76 -6.06
CA ILE A 10 -1.86 -0.63 -5.66
C ILE A 10 -3.34 -1.01 -5.80
N PHE A 11 -4.25 -0.20 -5.26
CA PHE A 11 -5.68 -0.47 -5.35
C PHE A 11 -6.23 -0.30 -6.77
N ALA A 12 -5.73 0.64 -7.57
CA ALA A 12 -6.10 0.75 -8.98
C ALA A 12 -5.70 -0.50 -9.79
N SER A 13 -4.51 -1.05 -9.51
CA SER A 13 -4.01 -2.27 -10.13
C SER A 13 -4.82 -3.50 -9.69
N LEU A 14 -5.21 -3.56 -8.42
CA LEU A 14 -6.09 -4.58 -7.87
C LEU A 14 -7.45 -4.58 -8.56
N ILE A 15 -8.11 -3.41 -8.64
CA ILE A 15 -9.43 -3.28 -9.29
C ILE A 15 -9.34 -3.67 -10.76
N SER A 16 -8.30 -3.22 -11.48
CA SER A 16 -8.09 -3.62 -12.88
C SER A 16 -7.87 -5.13 -13.05
N ALA A 17 -7.15 -5.77 -12.13
CA ALA A 17 -6.91 -7.21 -12.16
C ALA A 17 -8.19 -8.01 -11.89
N ILE A 18 -8.98 -7.60 -10.90
CA ILE A 18 -10.28 -8.21 -10.59
C ILE A 18 -11.25 -8.01 -11.76
N ALA A 19 -11.32 -6.81 -12.33
CA ALA A 19 -12.19 -6.50 -13.47
C ALA A 19 -11.89 -7.37 -14.71
N ARG A 20 -10.62 -7.71 -14.94
CA ARG A 20 -10.20 -8.61 -16.03
C ARG A 20 -10.49 -10.08 -15.73
N ASN A 21 -10.34 -10.50 -14.48
CA ASN A 21 -10.57 -11.90 -14.09
C ASN A 21 -11.08 -12.00 -12.64
N PRO A 22 -12.40 -11.96 -12.43
CA PRO A 22 -13.01 -11.98 -11.09
C PRO A 22 -12.65 -13.23 -10.28
N ALA A 23 -12.49 -14.39 -10.94
CA ALA A 23 -12.13 -15.65 -10.28
C ALA A 23 -10.73 -15.62 -9.62
N SER A 24 -9.88 -14.64 -9.97
CA SER A 24 -8.57 -14.48 -9.36
C SER A 24 -8.55 -13.60 -8.11
N GLU A 25 -9.69 -13.00 -7.72
CA GLU A 25 -9.80 -12.01 -6.63
C GLU A 25 -9.05 -12.44 -5.37
N GLY A 26 -9.30 -13.65 -4.84
CA GLY A 26 -8.64 -14.11 -3.62
C GLY A 26 -7.11 -14.15 -3.69
N LYS A 27 -6.53 -14.41 -4.87
CA LYS A 27 -5.07 -14.45 -5.08
C LYS A 27 -4.46 -13.06 -5.28
N VAL A 28 -5.16 -12.15 -5.96
CA VAL A 28 -4.67 -10.77 -6.17
C VAL A 28 -4.92 -9.88 -4.96
N PHE A 29 -5.99 -10.10 -4.21
CA PHE A 29 -6.27 -9.36 -2.98
C PHE A 29 -5.16 -9.57 -1.94
N GLY A 30 -4.74 -10.82 -1.69
CA GLY A 30 -3.63 -11.09 -0.75
C GLY A 30 -2.31 -10.40 -1.16
N ARG A 31 -2.03 -10.31 -2.46
CA ARG A 31 -0.86 -9.59 -2.99
C ARG A 31 -0.99 -8.08 -2.84
N ALA A 32 -2.19 -7.53 -3.04
CA ALA A 32 -2.45 -6.11 -2.84
C ALA A 32 -2.32 -5.71 -1.37
N ILE A 33 -2.78 -6.54 -0.43
CA ILE A 33 -2.61 -6.30 1.02
C ILE A 33 -1.12 -6.35 1.41
N LEU A 34 -0.35 -7.30 0.86
CA LEU A 34 1.11 -7.32 1.05
C LEU A 34 1.78 -6.04 0.55
N GLY A 35 1.41 -5.57 -0.66
CA GLY A 35 1.92 -4.32 -1.21
C GLY A 35 1.54 -3.10 -0.37
N PHE A 36 0.28 -3.05 0.09
CA PHE A 36 -0.22 -2.00 0.98
C PHE A 36 0.57 -1.96 2.30
N ALA A 37 0.76 -3.12 2.94
CA ALA A 37 1.52 -3.23 4.18
C ALA A 37 2.97 -2.74 4.02
N LEU A 38 3.58 -2.99 2.86
CA LEU A 38 4.94 -2.53 2.57
C LEU A 38 5.01 -0.99 2.45
N VAL A 39 4.05 -0.38 1.76
CA VAL A 39 3.95 1.08 1.60
C VAL A 39 3.68 1.76 2.96
N GLU A 40 2.79 1.19 3.76
CA GLU A 40 2.52 1.66 5.12
C GLU A 40 3.73 1.51 6.04
N ALA A 41 4.49 0.40 5.97
CA ALA A 41 5.70 0.24 6.78
C ALA A 41 6.72 1.35 6.54
N VAL A 42 6.89 1.77 5.28
CA VAL A 42 7.76 2.91 4.93
C VAL A 42 7.20 4.23 5.47
N ALA A 43 5.88 4.42 5.40
CA ALA A 43 5.21 5.60 5.91
C ALA A 43 5.36 5.74 7.44
N LEU A 44 5.16 4.63 8.17
CA LEU A 44 5.32 4.57 9.62
C LEU A 44 6.77 4.79 10.03
N TYR A 45 7.73 4.22 9.29
CA TYR A 45 9.15 4.49 9.55
C TYR A 45 9.48 5.98 9.40
N ALA A 46 9.01 6.63 8.32
CA ALA A 46 9.18 8.07 8.14
C ALA A 46 8.52 8.88 9.28
N LEU A 47 7.36 8.46 9.77
CA LEU A 47 6.67 9.09 10.91
C LEU A 47 7.48 8.94 12.21
N VAL A 48 8.04 7.76 12.48
CA VAL A 48 8.90 7.52 13.65
C VAL A 48 10.14 8.42 13.61
N ILE A 49 10.80 8.53 12.46
CA ILE A 49 11.95 9.44 12.29
C ILE A 49 11.52 10.90 12.49
N ALA A 50 10.36 11.31 11.98
CA ALA A 50 9.85 12.66 12.20
C ALA A 50 9.61 12.97 13.69
N PHE A 51 9.06 12.03 14.46
CA PHE A 51 8.90 12.20 15.90
C PHE A 51 10.23 12.17 16.66
N LEU A 52 11.20 11.35 16.25
CA LEU A 52 12.55 11.39 16.81
C LEU A 52 13.23 12.74 16.57
N ILE A 53 13.01 13.39 15.43
CA ILE A 53 13.56 14.72 15.16
C ILE A 53 12.82 15.81 15.96
N LEU A 54 11.51 15.66 16.15
CA LEU A 54 10.68 16.68 16.81
C LEU A 54 10.81 16.67 18.34
N PHE A 55 11.02 15.49 18.94
CA PHE A 55 11.06 15.30 20.41
C PHE A 55 12.37 14.71 20.94
N GLY A 56 13.30 14.35 20.07
CA GLY A 56 14.63 13.85 20.43
C GLY A 56 15.66 14.95 20.60
#